data_AF-A0A292IJF4-F1
#
_entry.id   AF-A0A292IJF4-F1
#
_cell.length_a   1.000
_cell.length_b   1.000
_cell.length_c   1.000
_cell.angle_alpha   90.00
_cell.angle_beta   90.00
_cell.angle_gamma   90.00
#
_symmetry.space_group_name_H-M   'P 1'
#
loop_
_entity.id
_entity.type
_entity.pdbx_description
1 polymer ?
#
loop_
_entity_poly.entity_id
_entity_poly.type
_entity_poly.pdbx_seq_one_letter_code
_entity_poly.pdbx_strand_id
1 'polypeptide(L)'
;MAKKDNESEFHKLVLEQLKELTENAKKTTQNVQIIRTELKKEINKTNQKIENTKIELKKEIDNNKVELKKEIEKTNQKVDKLDKKIDNTKTELKKEIDKTNQKVDKLDQKVDDGNVAINARIDSYHLSTDLPPPPPPVEKLYKLMKNIVVVYINASWNQHKLELLIKQIYQDFTHLKKNKIGYVQFRVNANMIEFVKKYLQTIEFSRDYQYLIDQETDESKRI
;
A
#
# COMPACT_ATOMS: atom_id res chain seq x y z
N MET A 1 133.66 19.49 30.96
CA MET A 1 132.68 18.98 31.95
C MET A 1 131.24 19.21 31.51
N ALA A 2 130.82 20.43 31.16
CA ALA A 2 129.42 20.78 30.83
C ALA A 2 128.68 19.91 29.77
N LYS A 3 129.36 19.34 28.77
CA LYS A 3 128.71 18.50 27.74
C LYS A 3 128.17 17.17 28.29
N LYS A 4 128.85 16.59 29.30
CA LYS A 4 128.52 15.28 29.85
C LYS A 4 127.33 15.34 30.82
N ASP A 5 127.14 16.49 31.47
CA ASP A 5 126.03 16.73 32.40
C ASP A 5 124.70 16.94 31.67
N ASN A 6 124.70 17.67 30.53
CA ASN A 6 123.50 17.85 29.71
C ASN A 6 122.97 16.53 29.11
N GLU A 7 123.86 15.62 28.74
CA GLU A 7 123.49 14.32 28.15
C GLU A 7 122.84 13.38 29.19
N SER A 8 123.26 13.51 30.46
CA SER A 8 122.67 12.80 31.61
C SER A 8 121.27 13.31 31.94
N GLU A 9 121.06 14.64 31.95
CA GLU A 9 119.73 15.22 32.18
C GLU A 9 118.74 14.85 31.08
N PHE A 10 119.19 14.86 29.81
CA PHE A 10 118.36 14.44 28.69
C PHE A 10 117.93 12.97 28.81
N HIS A 11 118.85 12.06 29.15
CA HIS A 11 118.51 10.65 29.40
C HIS A 11 117.50 10.49 30.54
N LYS A 12 117.65 11.25 31.62
CA LYS A 12 116.72 11.23 32.75
C LYS A 12 115.33 11.69 32.35
N LEU A 13 115.21 12.75 31.56
CA LEU A 13 113.94 13.26 31.05
C LEU A 13 113.24 12.23 30.13
N VAL A 14 113.99 11.62 29.21
CA VAL A 14 113.48 10.58 28.31
C VAL A 14 112.97 9.37 29.11
N LEU A 15 113.72 8.92 30.11
CA LEU A 15 113.30 7.82 30.98
C LEU A 15 112.01 8.14 31.75
N GLU A 16 111.86 9.38 32.23
CA GLU A 16 110.65 9.80 32.94
C GLU A 16 109.43 9.81 32.01
N GLN A 17 109.56 10.37 30.80
CA GLN A 17 108.49 10.33 29.80
C GLN A 17 108.12 8.90 29.38
N LEU A 18 109.11 8.00 29.23
CA LEU A 18 108.84 6.60 28.91
C LEU A 18 108.09 5.88 30.03
N LYS A 19 108.38 6.18 31.30
CA LYS A 19 107.62 5.65 32.45
C LYS A 19 106.19 6.17 32.43
N GLU A 20 105.99 7.46 32.21
CA GLU A 20 104.65 8.07 32.16
C GLU A 20 103.83 7.46 31.01
N LEU A 21 104.41 7.35 29.81
CA LEU A 21 103.79 6.69 28.66
C LEU A 21 103.42 5.23 28.97
N THR A 22 104.32 4.49 29.64
CA THR A 22 104.07 3.10 30.04
C THR A 22 102.89 2.99 31.00
N GLU A 23 102.81 3.89 31.98
CA GLU A 23 101.72 3.91 32.95
C GLU A 23 100.38 4.31 32.31
N ASN A 24 100.39 5.30 31.42
CA ASN A 24 99.22 5.70 30.65
C ASN A 24 98.73 4.58 29.72
N ALA A 25 99.63 3.83 29.10
CA ALA A 25 99.29 2.68 28.27
C ALA A 25 98.64 1.56 29.11
N LYS A 26 99.15 1.29 30.32
CA LYS A 26 98.54 0.33 31.26
C LYS A 26 97.13 0.75 31.67
N LYS A 27 96.94 2.00 32.09
CA LYS A 27 95.62 2.57 32.45
C LYS A 27 94.64 2.49 31.27
N THR A 28 95.10 2.84 30.07
CA THR A 28 94.28 2.74 28.85
C THR A 28 93.84 1.31 28.59
N THR A 29 94.77 0.35 28.70
CA THR A 29 94.48 -1.08 28.52
C THR A 29 93.46 -1.58 29.55
N GLN A 30 93.60 -1.18 30.81
CA GLN A 30 92.64 -1.51 31.88
C GLN A 30 91.24 -0.93 31.59
N ASN A 31 91.16 0.34 31.20
CA ASN A 31 89.90 0.98 30.84
C ASN A 31 89.21 0.29 29.67
N VAL A 32 89.96 -0.07 28.61
CA VAL A 32 89.44 -0.84 27.48
C VAL A 32 88.90 -2.20 27.91
N GLN A 33 89.59 -2.89 28.83
CA GLN A 33 89.15 -4.19 29.35
C GLN A 33 87.84 -4.06 30.17
N ILE A 34 87.71 -3.00 30.97
CA ILE A 34 86.48 -2.70 31.74
C ILE A 34 85.33 -2.44 30.78
N ILE A 35 85.50 -1.52 29.83
CA ILE A 35 84.48 -1.16 28.83
C ILE A 35 84.05 -2.41 28.04
N ARG A 36 85.01 -3.24 27.61
CA ARG A 36 84.71 -4.49 26.90
C ARG A 36 83.84 -5.44 27.73
N THR A 37 84.12 -5.53 29.04
CA THR A 37 83.38 -6.40 29.96
C THR A 37 81.97 -5.87 30.20
N GLU A 38 81.80 -4.56 30.37
CA GLU A 38 80.50 -3.91 30.53
C GLU A 38 79.63 -4.03 29.28
N LEU A 39 80.20 -3.75 28.10
CA LEU A 39 79.49 -3.92 26.83
C LEU A 39 79.05 -5.37 26.62
N LYS A 40 79.89 -6.35 26.96
CA LYS A 40 79.50 -7.77 26.88
C LYS A 40 78.33 -8.10 27.81
N LYS A 41 78.29 -7.52 29.01
CA LYS A 41 77.17 -7.68 29.95
C LYS A 41 75.88 -7.07 29.40
N GLU A 42 75.93 -5.85 28.87
CA GLU A 42 74.76 -5.17 28.31
C GLU A 42 74.24 -5.85 27.04
N ILE A 43 75.12 -6.35 26.17
CA ILE A 43 74.75 -7.18 25.01
C ILE A 43 74.01 -8.44 25.47
N ASN A 44 74.55 -9.17 26.46
CA ASN A 44 73.90 -10.38 26.96
C ASN A 44 72.53 -10.09 27.58
N LYS A 45 72.42 -9.02 28.36
CA LYS A 45 71.14 -8.57 28.95
C LYS A 45 70.11 -8.20 27.88
N THR A 46 70.56 -7.53 26.82
CA THR A 46 69.71 -7.15 25.68
C THR A 46 69.24 -8.39 24.91
N ASN A 47 70.14 -9.34 24.65
CA ASN A 47 69.79 -10.60 24.00
C ASN A 47 68.77 -11.41 24.81
N GLN A 48 68.91 -11.46 26.13
CA GLN A 48 67.94 -12.11 27.01
C GLN A 48 66.56 -11.44 26.93
N LYS A 49 66.51 -10.10 26.95
CA LYS A 49 65.25 -9.36 26.77
C LYS A 49 64.60 -9.67 25.42
N ILE A 50 65.38 -9.68 24.34
CA ILE A 50 64.88 -9.99 23.00
C ILE A 50 64.28 -11.40 22.95
N GLU A 51 64.97 -12.41 23.51
CA GLU A 51 64.46 -13.78 23.49
C GLU A 51 63.18 -13.91 24.34
N ASN A 52 63.11 -13.26 25.50
CA ASN A 52 61.90 -13.23 26.32
C ASN A 52 60.72 -12.60 25.57
N THR A 53 60.91 -11.42 24.96
CA THR A 53 59.87 -10.76 24.17
C THR A 53 59.43 -11.62 22.99
N LYS A 54 60.36 -12.31 22.33
CA LYS A 54 60.03 -13.23 21.23
C LYS A 54 59.17 -14.41 21.70
N ILE A 55 59.47 -14.98 22.87
CA ILE A 55 58.68 -16.07 23.47
C ILE A 55 57.27 -15.57 23.82
N GLU A 56 57.16 -14.39 24.45
CA GLU A 56 55.87 -13.79 24.82
C GLU A 56 55.00 -13.50 23.59
N LEU A 57 55.57 -12.85 22.56
CA LEU A 57 54.86 -12.57 21.32
C LEU A 57 54.40 -13.85 20.62
N LYS A 58 55.23 -14.88 20.60
CA LYS A 58 54.84 -16.17 20.00
C LYS A 58 53.66 -16.79 20.75
N LYS A 59 53.68 -16.75 22.09
CA LYS A 59 52.60 -17.25 22.93
C LYS A 59 51.31 -16.47 22.72
N GLU A 60 51.39 -15.15 22.61
CA GLU A 60 50.24 -14.29 22.33
C GLU A 60 49.63 -14.58 20.96
N ILE A 61 50.47 -14.72 19.93
CA ILE A 61 50.03 -15.11 18.57
C ILE A 61 49.33 -16.47 18.59
N ASP A 62 49.90 -17.46 19.25
CA ASP A 62 49.33 -18.80 19.34
C ASP A 62 47.98 -18.79 20.08
N ASN A 63 47.87 -18.04 21.18
CA ASN A 63 46.62 -17.85 21.91
C ASN A 63 45.55 -17.18 21.07
N ASN A 64 45.88 -16.05 20.43
CA ASN A 64 44.95 -15.31 19.57
C ASN A 64 44.46 -16.19 18.41
N LYS A 65 45.34 -17.00 17.81
CA LYS A 65 44.98 -17.96 16.76
C LYS A 65 43.96 -18.99 17.26
N VAL A 66 44.13 -19.51 18.48
CA VAL A 66 43.21 -20.47 19.08
C VAL A 66 41.85 -19.83 19.38
N GLU A 67 41.85 -18.60 19.91
CA GLU A 67 40.62 -17.87 20.21
C GLU A 67 39.84 -17.54 18.95
N LEU A 68 40.49 -16.97 17.93
CA LEU A 68 39.86 -16.68 16.64
C LEU A 68 39.29 -17.94 16.00
N LYS A 69 40.01 -19.07 16.05
CA LYS A 69 39.49 -20.35 15.52
C LYS A 69 38.22 -20.80 16.25
N LYS A 70 38.15 -20.62 17.58
CA LYS A 70 36.94 -20.94 18.37
C LYS A 70 35.78 -20.00 18.03
N GLU A 71 36.04 -18.71 17.81
CA GLU A 71 34.99 -17.76 17.43
C GLU A 71 34.44 -18.01 16.02
N ILE A 72 35.32 -18.33 15.07
CA ILE A 72 34.92 -18.74 13.72
C ILE A 72 34.04 -19.99 13.78
N GLU A 73 34.45 -21.01 14.54
CA GLU A 73 33.68 -22.25 14.70
C GLU A 73 32.29 -21.99 15.30
N LYS A 74 32.21 -21.18 16.37
CA LYS A 74 30.92 -20.78 16.97
C LYS A 74 30.04 -20.02 15.98
N THR A 75 30.64 -19.19 15.13
CA THR A 75 29.92 -18.40 14.13
C THR A 75 29.37 -19.30 13.03
N ASN A 76 30.18 -20.24 12.51
CA ASN A 76 29.75 -21.24 11.54
C ASN A 76 28.58 -22.07 12.07
N GLN A 77 28.65 -22.54 13.32
CA GLN A 77 27.54 -23.28 13.95
C GLN A 77 26.25 -22.45 14.07
N LYS A 78 26.35 -21.13 14.25
CA LYS A 78 25.17 -20.25 14.25
C LYS A 78 24.60 -20.10 12.83
N VAL A 79 25.45 -19.97 11.82
CA VAL A 79 25.06 -19.91 10.41
C VAL A 79 24.32 -21.19 10.02
N ASP A 80 24.90 -22.37 10.30
CA ASP A 80 24.27 -23.66 10.00
C ASP A 80 22.89 -23.82 10.64
N LYS A 81 22.72 -23.31 11.87
CA LYS A 81 21.42 -23.32 12.56
C LYS A 81 20.40 -22.37 11.90
N LEU A 82 20.85 -21.21 11.45
CA LEU A 82 20.00 -20.25 10.73
C LEU A 82 19.58 -20.80 9.38
N ASP A 83 20.48 -21.40 8.63
CA ASP A 83 20.18 -22.03 7.33
C ASP A 83 19.11 -23.12 7.48
N LYS A 84 19.26 -24.01 8.47
CA LYS A 84 18.22 -25.02 8.79
C LYS A 84 16.89 -24.40 9.16
N LYS A 85 16.88 -23.28 9.90
CA LYS A 85 15.64 -22.58 10.26
C LYS A 85 14.98 -21.98 9.02
N ILE A 86 15.76 -21.38 8.13
CA ILE A 86 15.29 -20.84 6.85
C ILE A 86 14.66 -21.94 5.99
N ASP A 87 15.33 -23.09 5.85
CA ASP A 87 14.81 -24.23 5.08
C ASP A 87 13.51 -24.79 5.66
N ASN A 88 13.42 -24.90 6.98
CA ASN A 88 12.20 -25.32 7.67
C ASN A 88 11.06 -24.32 7.42
N THR A 89 11.29 -23.03 7.63
CA THR A 89 10.29 -21.99 7.37
C THR A 89 9.85 -21.97 5.91
N LYS A 90 10.78 -22.12 4.96
CA LYS A 90 10.46 -22.23 3.53
C LYS A 90 9.55 -23.43 3.24
N THR A 91 9.83 -24.56 3.86
CA THR A 91 9.03 -25.78 3.72
C THR A 91 7.63 -25.62 4.31
N GLU A 92 7.51 -25.01 5.49
CA GLU A 92 6.23 -24.72 6.13
C GLU A 92 5.39 -23.74 5.31
N LEU A 93 5.99 -22.65 4.84
CA LEU A 93 5.31 -21.67 3.98
C LEU A 93 4.82 -22.31 2.68
N LYS A 94 5.63 -23.16 2.04
CA LYS A 94 5.20 -23.89 0.85
C LYS A 94 3.98 -24.76 1.13
N LYS A 95 3.96 -25.49 2.25
CA LYS A 95 2.80 -26.30 2.65
C LYS A 95 1.55 -25.46 2.90
N GLU A 96 1.67 -24.30 3.53
CA GLU A 96 0.53 -23.41 3.77
C GLU A 96 0.00 -22.76 2.49
N ILE A 97 0.90 -22.41 1.56
CA ILE A 97 0.52 -21.96 0.21
C ILE A 97 -0.23 -23.07 -0.53
N ASP A 98 0.29 -24.30 -0.55
CA ASP A 98 -0.35 -25.43 -1.22
C ASP A 98 -1.75 -25.72 -0.64
N LYS A 99 -1.91 -25.66 0.69
CA LYS A 99 -3.22 -25.79 1.35
C LYS A 99 -4.18 -24.66 0.97
N THR A 100 -3.68 -23.44 0.85
CA THR A 100 -4.48 -22.27 0.47
C THR A 100 -4.95 -22.40 -0.96
N ASN A 101 -4.06 -22.78 -1.88
CA ASN A 101 -4.39 -23.02 -3.28
C ASN A 101 -5.48 -24.10 -3.40
N GLN A 102 -5.36 -25.22 -2.68
CA GLN A 102 -6.41 -26.26 -2.68
C GLN A 102 -7.77 -25.76 -2.17
N LYS A 103 -7.81 -24.79 -1.25
CA LYS A 103 -9.07 -24.18 -0.79
C LYS A 103 -9.64 -23.26 -1.86
N VAL A 104 -8.80 -22.52 -2.56
CA VAL A 104 -9.20 -21.66 -3.69
C VAL A 104 -9.79 -22.52 -4.82
N ASP A 105 -9.09 -23.58 -5.24
CA ASP A 105 -9.58 -24.50 -6.28
C ASP A 105 -10.97 -25.07 -5.94
N LYS A 106 -11.20 -25.42 -4.67
CA LYS A 106 -12.51 -25.91 -4.18
C LYS A 106 -13.59 -24.84 -4.18
N LEU A 107 -13.24 -23.57 -3.95
CA LEU A 107 -14.18 -22.46 -4.01
C LEU A 107 -14.53 -22.13 -5.45
N ASP A 108 -13.54 -22.10 -6.35
CA ASP A 108 -13.74 -21.90 -7.78
C ASP A 108 -14.69 -22.96 -8.35
N GLN A 109 -14.47 -24.25 -8.02
CA GLN A 109 -15.38 -25.32 -8.42
C GLN A 109 -16.82 -25.10 -7.92
N LYS A 110 -17.00 -24.67 -6.67
CA LYS A 110 -18.35 -24.38 -6.12
C LYS A 110 -19.02 -23.20 -6.81
N VAL A 111 -18.24 -22.20 -7.22
CA VAL A 111 -18.74 -21.05 -7.98
C VAL A 111 -19.19 -21.50 -9.36
N ASP A 112 -18.39 -22.33 -10.05
CA ASP A 112 -18.75 -22.89 -11.35
C ASP A 112 -20.02 -23.75 -11.27
N ASP A 113 -20.11 -24.66 -10.29
CA ASP A 113 -21.30 -25.48 -10.06
C ASP A 113 -22.54 -24.60 -9.78
N GLY A 114 -22.38 -23.53 -8.99
CA GLY A 114 -23.43 -22.57 -8.70
C GLY A 114 -23.91 -21.81 -9.95
N ASN A 115 -22.98 -21.39 -10.80
CA ASN A 115 -23.28 -20.72 -12.06
C ASN A 115 -24.05 -21.65 -13.01
N VAL A 116 -23.61 -22.91 -13.14
CA VAL A 116 -24.31 -23.93 -13.95
C VAL A 116 -25.74 -24.11 -13.45
N ALA A 117 -25.95 -24.24 -12.14
CA ALA A 117 -27.27 -24.41 -11.54
C ALA A 117 -28.18 -23.18 -11.75
N ILE A 118 -27.63 -21.96 -11.66
CA ILE A 118 -28.37 -20.72 -11.92
C ILE A 118 -28.78 -20.64 -13.39
N ASN A 119 -27.86 -20.90 -14.31
CA ASN A 119 -28.15 -20.88 -15.75
C ASN A 119 -29.26 -21.89 -16.11
N ALA A 120 -29.18 -23.12 -15.59
CA ALA A 120 -30.23 -24.12 -15.79
C ALA A 120 -31.62 -23.66 -15.27
N ARG A 121 -31.65 -22.93 -14.15
CA ARG A 121 -32.90 -22.32 -13.66
C ARG A 121 -33.40 -21.21 -14.59
N ILE A 122 -32.52 -20.32 -15.05
CA ILE A 122 -32.88 -19.26 -16.01
C ILE A 122 -33.48 -19.87 -17.27
N ASP A 123 -32.83 -20.90 -17.83
CA ASP A 123 -33.30 -21.62 -19.01
C ASP A 123 -34.70 -22.23 -18.79
N SER A 124 -34.96 -22.76 -17.58
CA SER A 124 -36.29 -23.29 -17.23
C SER A 124 -37.40 -22.22 -17.16
N TYR A 125 -37.05 -20.95 -16.91
CA TYR A 125 -37.98 -19.83 -16.89
C TYR A 125 -38.28 -19.26 -18.28
N HIS A 126 -37.53 -19.65 -19.32
CA HIS A 126 -37.90 -19.38 -20.71
C HIS A 126 -39.03 -20.32 -21.15
N LEU A 127 -40.19 -20.19 -20.51
CA LEU A 127 -41.45 -20.81 -20.95
C LEU A 127 -41.97 -20.04 -22.18
N SER A 128 -42.24 -20.77 -23.26
CA SER A 128 -42.91 -20.40 -24.52
C SER A 128 -43.35 -18.94 -24.67
N THR A 129 -42.73 -18.22 -25.62
CA THR A 129 -43.16 -16.89 -26.09
C THR A 129 -44.42 -16.95 -26.95
N ASP A 130 -45.49 -17.57 -26.45
CA ASP A 130 -46.83 -17.47 -27.03
C ASP A 130 -47.61 -16.40 -26.23
N LEU A 131 -47.10 -15.16 -26.31
CA LEU A 131 -47.79 -14.02 -25.72
C LEU A 131 -48.98 -13.66 -26.63
N PRO A 132 -50.20 -13.50 -26.07
CA PRO A 132 -51.33 -12.99 -26.85
C PRO A 132 -51.01 -11.58 -27.36
N PRO A 133 -51.60 -11.17 -28.51
CA PRO A 133 -51.30 -9.88 -29.12
C PRO A 133 -51.58 -8.75 -28.12
N PRO A 134 -50.74 -7.70 -28.08
CA PRO A 134 -50.91 -6.59 -27.15
C PRO A 134 -52.30 -5.95 -27.34
N PRO A 135 -52.99 -5.58 -26.25
CA PRO A 135 -54.29 -4.94 -26.34
C PRO A 135 -54.20 -3.62 -27.14
N PRO A 136 -55.26 -3.26 -27.88
CA PRO A 136 -55.25 -2.06 -28.71
C PRO A 136 -54.99 -0.79 -27.86
N PRO A 137 -54.33 0.24 -28.42
CA PRO A 137 -54.07 1.48 -27.71
C PRO A 137 -55.37 2.12 -27.22
N VAL A 138 -55.47 2.43 -25.92
CA VAL A 138 -56.62 3.14 -25.35
C VAL A 138 -56.62 4.57 -25.88
N GLU A 139 -57.69 4.97 -26.57
CA GLU A 139 -57.86 6.34 -27.07
C GLU A 139 -57.87 7.34 -25.90
N LYS A 140 -57.05 8.40 -26.00
CA LYS A 140 -57.00 9.44 -24.96
C LYS A 140 -58.17 10.41 -25.12
N LEU A 141 -58.96 10.54 -24.06
CA LEU A 141 -60.12 11.45 -24.01
C LEU A 141 -59.74 12.92 -23.70
N TYR A 142 -58.43 13.21 -23.60
CA TYR A 142 -57.88 14.52 -23.31
C TYR A 142 -56.63 14.79 -24.17
N LYS A 143 -56.25 16.07 -24.28
CA LYS A 143 -54.98 16.50 -24.86
C LYS A 143 -54.11 17.12 -23.78
N LEU A 144 -52.87 16.64 -23.63
CA LEU A 144 -51.89 17.27 -22.75
C LEU A 144 -51.17 18.38 -23.52
N MET A 145 -51.35 19.63 -23.10
CA MET A 145 -50.67 20.80 -23.65
C MET A 145 -49.76 21.39 -22.57
N LYS A 146 -48.44 21.14 -22.69
CA LYS A 146 -47.45 21.47 -21.65
C LYS A 146 -47.83 20.83 -20.30
N ASN A 147 -48.27 21.65 -19.34
CA ASN A 147 -48.70 21.24 -18.00
C ASN A 147 -50.24 21.35 -17.82
N ILE A 148 -51.00 21.51 -18.91
CA ILE A 148 -52.47 21.64 -18.86
C ILE A 148 -53.10 20.44 -19.55
N VAL A 149 -54.04 19.80 -18.86
CA VAL A 149 -54.87 18.74 -19.44
C VAL A 149 -56.12 19.39 -20.01
N VAL A 150 -56.26 19.42 -21.33
CA VAL A 150 -57.40 20.03 -22.02
C VAL A 150 -58.39 18.95 -22.44
N VAL A 151 -59.65 19.12 -22.04
CA VAL A 151 -60.75 18.20 -22.31
C VAL A 151 -61.83 18.96 -23.07
N TYR A 152 -62.31 18.38 -24.17
CA TYR A 152 -63.39 18.94 -24.98
C TYR A 152 -64.68 18.13 -24.74
N ILE A 153 -65.65 18.74 -24.07
CA ILE A 153 -66.92 18.12 -23.72
C ILE A 153 -68.03 18.74 -24.58
N ASN A 154 -68.50 17.98 -25.56
CA ASN A 154 -69.62 18.36 -26.40
C ASN A 154 -70.94 17.72 -25.92
N ALA A 155 -72.04 18.07 -26.58
CA ALA A 155 -73.39 17.62 -26.21
C ALA A 155 -73.60 16.09 -26.29
N SER A 156 -72.69 15.32 -26.89
CA SER A 156 -72.78 13.85 -26.94
C SER A 156 -72.21 13.15 -25.70
N TRP A 157 -71.61 13.89 -24.78
CA TRP A 157 -71.05 13.31 -23.55
C TRP A 157 -72.14 12.97 -22.54
N ASN A 158 -72.00 11.80 -21.92
CA ASN A 158 -72.84 11.36 -20.82
C ASN A 158 -71.98 11.12 -19.57
N GLN A 159 -72.63 10.79 -18.45
CA GLN A 159 -71.94 10.56 -17.18
C GLN A 159 -70.89 9.45 -17.28
N HIS A 160 -71.16 8.38 -18.02
CA HIS A 160 -70.23 7.26 -18.19
C HIS A 160 -68.94 7.68 -18.92
N LYS A 161 -69.05 8.47 -19.99
CA LYS A 161 -67.89 8.99 -20.73
C LYS A 161 -67.06 9.95 -19.87
N LEU A 162 -67.71 10.74 -19.02
CA LEU A 162 -67.04 11.60 -18.07
C LEU A 162 -66.31 10.78 -16.99
N GLU A 163 -66.91 9.70 -16.50
CA GLU A 163 -66.27 8.77 -15.55
C GLU A 163 -65.02 8.09 -16.15
N LEU A 164 -65.10 7.64 -17.41
CA LEU A 164 -63.96 7.06 -18.12
C LEU A 164 -62.82 8.06 -18.28
N LEU A 165 -63.13 9.31 -18.66
CA LEU A 165 -62.14 10.38 -18.73
C LEU A 165 -61.46 10.58 -17.37
N ILE A 166 -62.23 10.69 -16.29
CA ILE A 166 -61.69 10.94 -14.96
C ILE A 166 -60.78 9.78 -14.53
N LYS A 167 -61.21 8.52 -14.73
CA LYS A 167 -60.37 7.34 -14.48
C LYS A 167 -59.06 7.39 -15.27
N GLN A 168 -59.12 7.78 -16.55
CA GLN A 168 -57.94 7.92 -17.40
C GLN A 168 -57.00 9.03 -16.90
N ILE A 169 -57.53 10.19 -16.50
CA ILE A 169 -56.75 11.28 -15.90
C ILE A 169 -56.06 10.80 -14.62
N TYR A 170 -56.78 10.14 -13.71
CA TYR A 170 -56.17 9.59 -12.51
C TYR A 170 -55.09 8.56 -12.88
N GLN A 171 -55.38 7.56 -13.71
CA GLN A 171 -54.39 6.54 -14.09
C GLN A 171 -53.12 7.13 -14.70
N ASP A 172 -53.25 8.04 -15.65
CA ASP A 172 -52.13 8.62 -16.38
C ASP A 172 -51.29 9.57 -15.51
N PHE A 173 -51.90 10.16 -14.48
CA PHE A 173 -51.27 11.23 -13.70
C PHE A 173 -51.12 10.94 -12.20
N THR A 174 -51.56 9.77 -11.70
CA THR A 174 -51.44 9.35 -10.29
C THR A 174 -49.99 9.39 -9.78
N HIS A 175 -49.02 9.10 -10.66
CA HIS A 175 -47.60 9.08 -10.30
C HIS A 175 -46.88 10.41 -10.52
N LEU A 176 -47.55 11.43 -11.05
CA LEU A 176 -46.96 12.75 -11.22
C LEU A 176 -47.07 13.53 -9.90
N LYS A 177 -45.93 13.95 -9.34
CA LYS A 177 -45.87 14.89 -8.22
C LYS A 177 -46.79 16.09 -8.54
N LYS A 178 -47.61 16.54 -7.57
CA LYS A 178 -48.62 17.62 -7.66
C LYS A 178 -48.19 18.90 -8.40
N ASN A 179 -46.90 19.09 -8.68
CA ASN A 179 -46.32 20.27 -9.31
C ASN A 179 -46.11 20.13 -10.84
N LYS A 180 -46.53 19.03 -11.50
CA LYS A 180 -46.36 18.81 -12.95
C LYS A 180 -47.58 19.13 -13.81
N ILE A 181 -48.78 19.12 -13.23
CA ILE A 181 -50.01 19.57 -13.90
C ILE A 181 -50.44 20.86 -13.21
N GLY A 182 -50.53 21.95 -13.98
CA GLY A 182 -50.97 23.24 -13.47
C GLY A 182 -52.46 23.23 -13.17
N TYR A 183 -53.28 22.82 -14.14
CA TYR A 183 -54.72 22.63 -13.97
C TYR A 183 -55.31 21.78 -15.11
N VAL A 184 -56.54 21.30 -14.91
CA VAL A 184 -57.36 20.62 -15.93
C VAL A 184 -58.36 21.62 -16.50
N GLN A 185 -58.31 21.85 -17.80
CA GLN A 185 -59.22 22.76 -18.50
C GLN A 185 -60.31 21.95 -19.21
N PHE A 186 -61.55 22.11 -18.73
CA PHE A 186 -62.74 21.57 -19.38
C PHE A 186 -63.33 22.64 -20.29
N ARG A 187 -63.18 22.45 -21.61
CA ARG A 187 -63.86 23.25 -22.64
C ARG A 187 -65.20 22.58 -22.92
N VAL A 188 -66.28 23.19 -22.46
CA VAL A 188 -67.59 22.55 -22.39
C VAL A 188 -68.60 23.32 -23.24
N ASN A 189 -69.42 22.60 -24.01
CA ASN A 189 -70.56 23.20 -24.71
C ASN A 189 -71.51 23.87 -23.70
N ALA A 190 -72.08 25.02 -24.04
CA ALA A 190 -72.91 25.84 -23.16
C ALA A 190 -74.00 25.04 -22.42
N ASN A 191 -74.66 24.12 -23.12
CA ASN A 191 -75.73 23.29 -22.57
C ASN A 191 -75.25 22.20 -21.59
N MET A 192 -73.94 21.91 -21.56
CA MET A 192 -73.33 20.88 -20.72
C MET A 192 -72.57 21.45 -19.51
N ILE A 193 -72.42 22.77 -19.40
CA ILE A 193 -71.64 23.40 -18.32
C ILE A 193 -72.16 23.00 -16.95
N GLU A 194 -73.47 23.12 -16.72
CA GLU A 194 -74.07 22.81 -15.42
C GLU A 194 -73.97 21.31 -15.09
N PHE A 195 -74.14 20.45 -16.09
CA PHE A 195 -73.98 19.01 -15.97
C PHE A 195 -72.55 18.63 -15.56
N VAL A 196 -71.53 19.15 -16.25
CA VAL A 196 -70.11 18.89 -15.94
C VAL A 196 -69.76 19.46 -14.57
N LYS A 197 -70.18 20.68 -14.26
CA LYS A 197 -69.92 21.33 -12.97
C LYS A 197 -70.49 20.51 -11.82
N LYS A 198 -71.75 20.06 -11.92
CA LYS A 198 -72.39 19.23 -10.91
C LYS A 198 -71.67 17.89 -10.74
N TYR A 199 -71.24 17.26 -11.84
CA TYR A 199 -70.50 16.00 -11.77
C TYR A 199 -69.14 16.17 -11.07
N LEU A 200 -68.33 17.16 -11.47
CA LEU A 200 -67.00 17.40 -10.87
C LEU A 200 -67.09 17.76 -9.39
N GLN A 201 -68.14 18.48 -8.97
CA GLN A 201 -68.44 18.72 -7.56
C GLN A 201 -68.80 17.43 -6.82
N THR A 202 -69.62 16.57 -7.43
CA THR A 202 -70.07 15.30 -6.83
C THR A 202 -68.89 14.36 -6.54
N ILE A 203 -67.90 14.32 -7.43
CA ILE A 203 -66.70 13.49 -7.24
C ILE A 203 -65.58 14.21 -6.49
N GLU A 204 -65.84 15.43 -5.97
CA GLU A 204 -64.87 16.27 -5.26
C GLU A 204 -63.53 16.48 -6.01
N PHE A 205 -63.57 16.60 -7.34
CA PHE A 205 -62.39 16.62 -8.21
C PHE A 205 -61.35 17.70 -7.81
N SER A 206 -61.81 18.81 -7.25
CA SER A 206 -60.96 19.91 -6.74
C SER A 206 -60.03 19.52 -5.57
N ARG A 207 -60.26 18.39 -4.89
CA ARG A 207 -59.36 17.91 -3.84
C ARG A 207 -57.99 17.50 -4.40
N ASP A 208 -57.99 16.96 -5.61
CA ASP A 208 -56.80 16.38 -6.23
C ASP A 208 -56.23 17.27 -7.34
N TYR A 209 -57.09 17.94 -8.11
CA TYR A 209 -56.69 18.76 -9.24
C TYR A 209 -57.35 20.14 -9.23
N GLN A 210 -56.57 21.18 -9.48
CA GLN A 210 -57.13 22.48 -9.86
C GLN A 210 -57.75 22.36 -11.26
N TYR A 211 -58.96 22.91 -11.45
CA TYR A 211 -59.63 22.86 -12.75
C TYR A 211 -60.33 24.17 -13.10
N LEU A 212 -60.54 24.36 -14.41
CA LEU A 212 -61.26 25.48 -15.01
C LEU A 212 -62.33 24.92 -15.95
N ILE A 213 -63.53 25.49 -15.92
CA ILE A 213 -64.59 25.18 -16.89
C ILE A 213 -64.82 26.42 -17.72
N ASP A 214 -64.46 26.35 -19.00
CA ASP A 214 -64.71 27.42 -19.95
C ASP A 214 -65.79 26.96 -20.95
N GLN A 215 -66.63 27.91 -21.35
CA GLN A 215 -67.51 27.66 -22.49
C GLN A 215 -66.65 27.55 -23.75
N GLU A 216 -66.88 26.49 -24.53
CA GLU A 216 -66.28 26.36 -25.86
C GLU A 216 -66.79 27.53 -26.73
N THR A 217 -65.99 28.60 -26.78
CA THR A 217 -66.16 29.69 -27.74
C THR A 217 -65.39 29.27 -28.97
N ASP A 218 -66.13 29.15 -30.07
CA ASP A 218 -65.63 28.75 -31.39
C ASP A 218 -64.31 29.50 -31.71
N GLU A 219 -63.18 28.81 -31.55
CA GLU A 219 -61.84 29.35 -31.86
C GLU A 219 -61.71 29.64 -33.37
N SER A 220 -62.69 29.29 -34.20
CA SER A 220 -62.79 29.72 -35.61
C SER A 220 -63.24 31.18 -35.79
N LYS A 221 -63.60 31.91 -34.73
CA LYS A 221 -64.01 33.33 -34.78
C LYS A 221 -63.02 34.33 -34.14
N ARG A 222 -61.79 33.91 -33.86
CA ARG A 222 -60.69 34.81 -33.45
C ARG A 222 -59.53 34.70 -34.44
N ILE A 223 -59.72 35.33 -35.60
CA ILE A 223 -58.64 35.82 -36.48
C ILE A 223 -58.32 37.24 -36.03
#